data_AF-A0A6G0YED5-F1
#
_entry.id   AF-A0A6G0YED5-F1
#
_cell.length_a   1.000
_cell.length_b   1.000
_cell.length_c   1.000
_cell.angle_alpha   90.00
_cell.angle_beta   90.00
_cell.angle_gamma   90.00
#
_symmetry.space_group_name_H-M   'P 1'
#
loop_
_entity.id
_entity.type
_entity.pdbx_description
1 polymer ?
#
loop_
_entity_poly.entity_id
_entity_poly.type
_entity_poly.pdbx_seq_one_letter_code
_entity_poly.pdbx_strand_id
1 'polypeptide(L)' 'MFNELRLQLLGEKYEPKEFVTEQYKTRMKLTIKSVTAEDYGTYKCLSRNALGDTDGTIKIYLKFNKNKSGL' A
#
# COMPACT_ATOMS: atom_id res chain seq x y z
N MET A 1 16.45 -8.54 -2.29
CA MET A 1 16.44 -7.44 -3.28
C MET A 1 15.18 -6.62 -3.08
N PHE A 2 15.15 -5.96 -1.93
CA PHE A 2 14.57 -4.70 -1.51
C PHE A 2 15.03 -4.62 -0.06
N ASN A 3 15.74 -3.57 0.28
CA ASN A 3 15.96 -3.14 1.64
C ASN A 3 15.50 -1.69 1.62
N GLU A 4 14.71 -1.30 2.61
CA GLU A 4 14.20 0.06 2.81
C GLU A 4 12.83 0.37 2.18
N LEU A 5 11.82 -0.31 2.70
CA LEU A 5 10.50 0.29 2.77
C LEU A 5 10.53 1.41 3.84
N ARG A 6 10.84 2.64 3.44
CA ARG A 6 10.69 3.83 4.30
C ARG A 6 9.21 4.13 4.54
N LEU A 7 8.58 3.37 5.42
CA LEU A 7 7.30 3.67 6.04
C LEU A 7 7.39 3.59 7.57
N GLN A 8 8.60 3.74 8.12
CA GLN A 8 8.86 3.62 9.56
C GLN A 8 8.29 4.77 10.41
N LEU A 9 7.84 5.87 9.80
CA LEU A 9 7.34 7.06 10.53
C LEU A 9 5.81 7.13 10.66
N LEU A 10 5.09 6.14 10.13
CA LEU A 10 3.62 6.15 10.06
C LEU A 10 2.97 4.96 10.78
N GLY A 11 3.75 4.19 11.56
CA GLY A 11 3.44 2.83 12.02
C GLY A 11 2.11 2.62 12.75
N GLU A 12 1.49 3.66 13.31
CA GLU A 12 0.17 3.52 13.95
C GLU A 12 -0.99 3.51 12.96
N LYS A 13 -0.91 4.29 11.88
CA LYS A 13 -1.94 4.38 10.83
C LYS A 13 -1.64 3.45 9.65
N TYR A 14 -0.37 3.34 9.27
CA TYR A 14 0.08 2.60 8.10
C TYR A 14 1.06 1.51 8.55
N GLU A 15 0.63 0.25 8.45
CA GLU A 15 1.42 -0.92 8.82
C GLU A 15 1.92 -1.67 7.58
N PRO A 16 3.15 -1.41 7.15
CA PRO A 16 3.77 -2.20 6.11
C PRO A 16 4.26 -3.56 6.59
N LYS A 17 4.19 -4.57 5.72
CA LYS A 17 4.79 -5.89 5.93
C LYS A 17 5.45 -6.37 4.64
N GLU A 18 6.62 -6.97 4.79
CA GLU A 18 7.36 -7.61 3.72
C GLU A 18 7.32 -9.14 3.91
N PHE A 19 7.07 -9.86 2.82
CA PHE A 19 7.11 -11.31 2.78
C PHE A 19 8.10 -11.73 1.70
N VAL A 20 9.26 -12.26 2.11
CA VAL A 20 10.20 -12.88 1.18
C VAL A 20 9.59 -14.22 0.77
N THR A 21 9.25 -14.36 -0.51
CA THR A 21 8.59 -15.57 -1.04
C THR A 21 9.60 -16.48 -1.72
N GLU A 22 10.55 -15.91 -2.46
CA GLU A 22 11.62 -16.60 -3.19
C GLU A 22 12.86 -15.68 -3.20
N GLN A 23 14.03 -16.20 -3.62
CA GLN A 23 15.31 -15.47 -3.55
C GLN A 23 15.30 -14.10 -4.28
N TYR A 24 14.47 -13.95 -5.30
CA TYR A 24 14.33 -12.71 -6.10
C TYR A 24 12.91 -12.16 -6.13
N LYS A 25 12.04 -12.63 -5.22
CA LYS A 25 10.62 -12.24 -5.20
C LYS A 25 10.16 -11.91 -3.79
N THR A 26 9.78 -10.66 -3.64
CA THR A 26 9.18 -10.12 -2.43
C THR A 26 7.72 -9.80 -2.69
N ARG A 27 6.84 -10.14 -1.74
CA ARG A 27 5.48 -9.63 -1.66
C ARG A 27 5.39 -8.56 -0.58
N MET A 28 4.84 -7.40 -0.90
CA MET A 28 4.58 -6.32 0.05
C MET A 28 3.09 -6.26 0.40
N LYS A 29 2.79 -5.90 1.65
CA LYS A 29 1.43 -5.62 2.13
C LYS A 29 1.43 -4.32 2.92
N LEU A 30 0.52 -3.42 2.59
CA LEU A 30 0.24 -2.22 3.39
C LEU A 30 -1.13 -2.38 4.03
N THR A 31 -1.20 -2.24 5.35
CA THR A 31 -2.48 -2.20 6.08
C THR A 31 -2.70 -0.77 6.56
N ILE A 32 -3.86 -0.19 6.25
CA ILE A 32 -4.24 1.16 6.68
C ILE A 32 -5.29 1.01 7.77
N LYS A 33 -4.99 1.50 8.97
CA LYS A 33 -5.89 1.51 10.13
C LYS A 33 -6.74 2.78 10.12
N SER A 34 -7.99 2.66 10.56
CA SER A 34 -8.92 3.80 10.70
C SER A 34 -9.01 4.65 9.43
N VAL A 35 -9.33 4.01 8.30
CA VAL A 35 -9.41 4.63 6.96
C VAL A 35 -10.30 5.87 7.00
N THR A 36 -9.75 7.01 6.57
CA THR A 36 -10.45 8.28 6.36
C THR A 36 -10.54 8.62 4.88
N ALA A 37 -11.24 9.70 4.53
CA ALA A 37 -11.33 10.17 3.14
C ALA A 37 -9.96 10.47 2.51
N GLU A 38 -8.95 10.81 3.33
CA GLU A 38 -7.58 11.11 2.89
C GLU A 38 -6.80 9.87 2.45
N ASP A 39 -7.22 8.68 2.87
CA ASP A 39 -6.59 7.40 2.50
C ASP A 39 -7.09 6.89 1.14
N TYR A 40 -8.00 7.60 0.48
CA TYR A 40 -8.42 7.29 -0.89
C TYR A 40 -7.60 8.10 -1.88
N GLY A 41 -7.15 7.44 -2.94
CA GLY A 41 -6.27 8.07 -3.90
C GLY A 41 -5.37 7.08 -4.60
N THR A 42 -4.26 7.59 -5.10
CA THR A 42 -3.31 6.84 -5.91
C THR A 42 -2.11 6.44 -5.06
N TYR A 43 -1.84 5.14 -5.01
CA TYR A 43 -0.67 4.57 -4.34
C TYR A 43 0.34 4.11 -5.39
N LYS A 44 1.61 4.46 -5.15
CA LYS A 44 2.73 4.05 -5.99
C LYS A 44 3.55 2.99 -5.28
N CYS A 45 3.71 1.84 -5.92
CA CYS A 45 4.64 0.79 -5.51
C CYS A 45 5.93 0.99 -6.28
N LEU A 46 7.05 1.15 -5.57
CA LEU A 46 8.36 1.34 -6.17
C LEU A 46 9.15 0.05 -6.03
N SER A 47 9.65 -0.45 -7.16
CA SER A 47 10.58 -1.57 -7.26
C SER A 47 11.98 -1.06 -7.67
N ARG A 48 13.06 -1.48 -7.03
CA ARG A 48 14.43 -0.99 -7.20
C ARG A 48 15.39 -2.13 -6.88
N ASN A 49 16.28 -2.39 -7.82
CA ASN A 49 17.41 -3.27 -7.65
C ASN A 49 18.64 -2.72 -8.36
N ALA A 50 19.75 -3.47 -8.33
CA ALA A 50 20.98 -3.06 -9.00
C ALA A 50 20.85 -2.92 -10.53
N LEU A 51 19.82 -3.54 -11.15
CA LEU A 51 19.54 -3.46 -12.58
C LEU A 51 18.68 -2.25 -12.94
N GLY A 52 18.00 -1.64 -11.96
CA GLY A 52 17.24 -0.42 -12.15
C GLY A 52 15.97 -0.33 -11.30
N ASP A 53 15.13 0.63 -11.68
CA ASP A 53 13.88 0.97 -11.02
C ASP A 53 12.68 0.59 -11.89
N THR A 54 11.59 0.17 -11.27
CA THR A 54 10.30 -0.07 -11.90
C THR A 54 9.22 0.42 -10.95
N ASP A 55 8.12 0.97 -11.46
CA ASP A 55 7.00 1.35 -10.60
C ASP A 55 5.66 0.83 -11.08
N GLY A 56 4.76 0.64 -10.12
CA GLY A 56 3.37 0.25 -10.35
C GLY A 56 2.44 1.17 -9.60
N THR A 57 1.26 1.42 -10.16
CA THR A 57 0.26 2.33 -9.58
C THR A 57 -1.05 1.60 -9.33
N ILE A 58 -1.65 1.84 -8.17
CA ILE A 58 -3.00 1.37 -7.81
C ILE A 58 -3.83 2.55 -7.30
N LYS A 59 -5.11 2.60 -7.69
CA LYS A 59 -6.03 3.65 -7.26
C LYS A 59 -7.16 3.07 -6.42
N ILE A 60 -7.38 3.63 -5.24
CA ILE A 60 -8.41 3.24 -4.29
C ILE A 60 -9.55 4.27 -4.35
N TYR A 61 -10.79 3.79 -4.46
CA TYR A 61 -11.98 4.63 -4.61
C TYR A 61 -12.93 4.50 -3.42
N LEU A 62 -13.53 5.61 -3.01
CA LEU A 62 -14.66 5.64 -2.09
C LEU A 62 -15.89 5.01 -2.75
N LYS A 63 -16.49 4.01 -2.10
CA LYS A 63 -17.77 3.44 -2.52
C LYS A 63 -18.84 3.80 -1.51
N PHE A 64 -19.78 4.65 -1.92
CA PHE A 64 -20.98 4.93 -1.13
C PHE A 64 -21.99 3.81 -1.35
N ASN A 65 -22.45 3.17 -0.27
CA ASN A 65 -23.53 2.20 -0.36
C ASN A 65 -24.88 2.93 -0.28
N LYS A 66 -25.66 2.90 -1.35
CA LYS A 66 -26.95 3.60 -1.45
C LYS A 66 -28.08 2.94 -0.64
N ASN A 67 -27.85 1.79 -0.02
CA ASN A 67 -28.89 1.03 0.69
C ASN A 67 -29.10 1.44 2.17
N LYS A 68 -28.62 2.62 2.60
CA LYS A 68 -28.81 3.17 3.95
C LYS A 68 -29.52 4.54 3.96
N SER A 69 -30.30 4.85 2.93
CA SER A 69 -31.22 5.99 2.92
C SER A 69 -32.67 5.51 3.03
N GLY A 70 -32.99 4.81 4.11
CA GLY A 70 -34.35 4.44 4.48
C GLY A 70 -34.56 4.78 5.95
N LEU A 71 -34.91 6.04 6.19
CA LEU A 71 -35.84 6.38 7.28
C LEU A 71 -37.21 5.79 6.93
#